data_AF-A0A9J7BVQ9-F1
#
_entry.id   AF-A0A9J7BVQ9-F1
#
_cell.length_a   1.000
_cell.length_b   1.000
_cell.length_c   1.000
_cell.angle_alpha   90.00
_cell.angle_beta   90.00
_cell.angle_gamma   90.00
#
_symmetry.space_group_name_H-M   'P 1'
#
loop_
_entity.id
_entity.type
_entity.pdbx_description
1 polymer ?
#
loop_
_entity_poly.entity_id
_entity_poly.type
_entity_poly.pdbx_seq_one_letter_code
_entity_poly.pdbx_strand_id
1 'polypeptide(L)' 'MPSIDLRQLRDTRKLKRWLRAGQTVEVRERNEVIGDLIPRPPSAAPTRLPDFAARLKEDFGDRLIPAVDTLLESRENSRY' A
#
# COMPACT_ATOMS: atom_id res chain seq x y z
N MET A 1 0.00 -7.30 26.52
CA MET A 1 0.88 -7.40 25.33
C MET A 1 1.72 -8.66 25.48
N PRO A 2 1.65 -9.64 24.58
CA PRO A 2 2.50 -10.84 24.65
C PRO A 2 3.97 -10.49 24.43
N SER A 3 4.88 -11.19 25.13
CA SER A 3 6.32 -11.07 24.96
C SER A 3 6.97 -12.41 24.60
N ILE A 4 8.08 -12.36 23.87
CA ILE A 4 8.84 -13.53 23.43
C ILE A 4 10.35 -13.25 23.47
N ASP A 5 11.13 -14.22 23.95
CA ASP A 5 12.60 -14.15 23.89
C ASP A 5 13.11 -14.56 22.50
N LEU A 6 14.21 -13.96 22.03
CA LEU A 6 14.90 -14.30 20.78
C LEU A 6 15.09 -15.80 20.58
N ARG A 7 15.39 -16.56 21.64
CA ARG A 7 15.56 -18.02 21.58
C ARG A 7 14.27 -18.74 21.17
N GLN A 8 13.12 -18.20 21.56
CA GLN A 8 11.80 -18.76 21.25
C GLN A 8 11.31 -18.38 19.86
N LEU A 9 11.87 -17.36 19.20
CA LEU A 9 11.54 -17.01 17.81
C LEU A 9 11.83 -18.13 16.81
N ARG A 10 12.66 -19.12 17.19
CA ARG A 10 12.89 -20.34 16.39
C ARG A 10 11.60 -21.15 16.20
N ASP A 11 10.71 -21.21 17.21
CA ASP A 11 9.37 -21.79 17.05
C ASP A 11 8.34 -20.69 16.77
N THR A 12 8.06 -20.52 15.49
CA THR A 12 7.20 -19.43 15.01
C THR A 12 5.69 -19.70 15.16
N ARG A 13 5.25 -20.88 15.61
CA ARG A 13 3.80 -21.21 15.64
C ARG A 13 3.01 -20.25 16.52
N LYS A 14 3.48 -20.03 17.75
CA LYS A 14 2.84 -19.14 18.73
C LYS A 14 2.88 -17.68 18.27
N LEU A 15 4.03 -17.25 17.75
CA LEU A 15 4.22 -15.90 17.19
C LEU A 15 3.26 -15.62 16.04
N LYS A 16 3.18 -16.53 15.06
CA LYS A 16 2.26 -16.41 13.91
C LYS A 16 0.80 -16.28 14.35
N ARG A 17 0.39 -16.99 15.40
CA ARG A 17 -0.95 -16.89 15.95
C ARG A 17 -1.24 -15.50 16.53
N TRP A 18 -0.31 -14.93 17.30
CA TRP A 18 -0.46 -13.58 17.85
C TRP A 18 -0.49 -12.51 16.76
N LEU A 19 0.44 -12.57 15.81
CA LEU A 19 0.50 -11.59 14.71
C LEU A 19 -0.76 -11.64 13.83
N ARG A 20 -1.28 -12.83 13.51
CA ARG A 20 -2.54 -12.97 12.75
C ARG A 20 -3.77 -12.50 13.54
N ALA A 21 -3.71 -12.56 14.87
CA ALA A 21 -4.74 -11.99 15.73
C ALA A 21 -4.64 -10.46 15.87
N GLY A 22 -3.70 -9.81 15.16
CA GLY A 22 -3.51 -8.36 15.21
C GLY A 22 -2.83 -7.86 16.49
N GLN A 23 -2.18 -8.75 17.24
CA GLN A 23 -1.49 -8.37 18.48
C GLN A 23 -0.05 -7.93 18.21
N THR A 24 0.36 -6.83 18.83
CA THR A 24 1.77 -6.42 18.95
C THR A 24 2.48 -7.36 19.93
N VAL A 25 3.67 -7.82 19.56
CA VAL A 25 4.48 -8.75 20.36
C VAL A 25 5.81 -8.11 20.72
N GLU A 26 6.11 -8.01 22.01
CA GLU A 26 7.43 -7.54 22.48
C GLU A 26 8.48 -8.63 22.24
N VAL A 27 9.61 -8.25 21.66
CA VAL A 27 10.78 -9.12 21.50
C VAL A 27 11.80 -8.75 22.56
N ARG A 28 12.30 -9.77 23.26
CA ARG A 28 13.25 -9.64 24.34
C ARG A 28 14.54 -10.40 24.05
N GLU A 29 15.64 -9.86 24.56
CA GLU A 29 16.89 -10.59 24.71
C GLU A 29 17.20 -10.69 26.19
N ARG A 30 17.15 -11.90 26.76
CA ARG A 30 17.31 -12.11 28.21
C ARG A 30 16.25 -11.31 28.98
N ASN A 31 16.66 -10.30 29.74
CA ASN A 31 15.77 -9.46 30.53
C ASN A 31 15.52 -8.09 29.89
N GLU A 32 16.02 -7.84 28.68
CA GLU A 32 15.89 -6.55 28.00
C GLU A 32 14.87 -6.62 26.86
N VAL A 33 14.07 -5.56 26.70
CA VAL A 33 13.18 -5.41 25.54
C VAL A 33 13.98 -4.76 24.42
N ILE A 34 14.11 -5.46 23.30
CA ILE A 34 14.89 -4.98 22.16
C ILE A 34 14.02 -4.37 21.06
N GLY A 35 12.70 -4.59 21.11
CA GLY A 35 11.75 -3.95 20.20
C GLY A 35 10.42 -4.71 20.11
N ASP A 36 9.58 -4.26 19.19
CA ASP A 36 8.22 -4.78 19.00
C ASP A 36 8.01 -5.31 17.59
N LEU A 37 7.34 -6.46 17.49
CA LEU A 37 6.80 -6.99 16.24
C LEU A 37 5.37 -6.54 16.08
N ILE A 38 5.17 -5.60 15.17
CA ILE A 38 3.86 -5.06 14.82
C ILE A 38 3.31 -5.84 13.62
N PRO A 39 2.08 -6.37 13.70
CA PRO A 39 1.47 -7.07 12.58
C PRO A 39 1.26 -6.10 11.41
N ARG A 40 1.63 -6.53 10.21
CA ARG A 40 1.33 -5.76 9.00
C ARG A 40 -0.18 -5.78 8.78
N PRO A 41 -0.79 -4.64 8.37
CA PRO A 41 -2.17 -4.64 7.94
C PRO A 41 -2.33 -5.67 6.80
N PRO A 42 -3.50 -6.33 6.71
CA PRO A 42 -3.75 -7.23 5.59
C PRO A 42 -3.47 -6.47 4.29
N SER A 43 -2.78 -7.11 3.34
CA SER A 43 -2.59 -6.52 2.01
C SER A 43 -3.97 -6.07 1.54
N ALA A 44 -4.09 -4.79 1.20
CA ALA A 44 -5.32 -4.30 0.61
C ALA A 44 -5.68 -5.26 -0.52
N ALA A 45 -6.93 -5.74 -0.52
CA ALA A 45 -7.42 -6.61 -1.57
C ALA A 45 -7.07 -5.94 -2.91
N PRO A 46 -6.68 -6.71 -3.94
CA PRO A 46 -6.34 -6.13 -5.23
C PRO A 46 -7.49 -5.21 -5.64
N THR A 47 -7.22 -3.91 -5.64
CA THR A 47 -8.24 -2.91 -5.94
C THR A 47 -8.73 -3.22 -7.33
N ARG A 48 -10.04 -3.47 -7.46
CA ARG A 48 -10.64 -3.69 -8.77
C ARG A 48 -10.33 -2.47 -9.61
N LEU A 49 -9.54 -2.66 -10.65
CA LEU A 49 -9.19 -1.60 -11.58
C LEU A 49 -10.51 -1.05 -12.15
N PRO A 50 -10.75 0.27 -12.08
CA PRO A 50 -11.96 0.84 -12.63
C PRO A 50 -12.00 0.62 -14.13
N ASP A 51 -13.21 0.52 -14.68
CA ASP A 51 -13.38 0.54 -16.13
C ASP A 51 -13.04 1.95 -16.63
N PHE A 52 -11.80 2.12 -17.11
CA PHE A 52 -11.32 3.39 -17.62
C PHE A 52 -12.07 3.83 -18.87
N ALA A 53 -12.50 2.88 -19.72
CA ALA A 53 -13.23 3.22 -20.93
C ALA A 53 -14.62 3.75 -20.60
N ALA A 54 -15.33 3.10 -19.66
CA ALA A 54 -16.62 3.58 -19.17
C ALA A 54 -16.49 4.96 -18.49
N ARG A 55 -15.47 5.15 -17.64
CA ARG A 55 -15.19 6.44 -17.00
C ARG A 55 -14.90 7.54 -18.00
N LEU A 56 -14.03 7.28 -18.97
CA LEU A 56 -13.71 8.24 -20.02
C LEU A 56 -14.97 8.64 -20.80
N LYS A 57 -15.84 7.68 -21.10
CA LYS A 57 -17.11 7.96 -21.77
C LYS A 57 -18.11 8.72 -20.89
N GLU A 58 -18.14 8.47 -19.58
CA GLU A 58 -18.98 9.23 -18.65
C GLU A 58 -18.50 10.68 -18.51
N ASP A 59 -17.20 10.87 -18.32
CA ASP A 59 -16.60 12.18 -18.05
C ASP A 59 -16.50 13.06 -19.32
N PHE A 60 -16.16 12.46 -20.47
CA PHE A 60 -15.89 13.18 -21.71
C PHE A 60 -16.91 12.90 -22.83
N GLY A 61 -17.80 11.93 -22.66
CA GLY A 61 -18.75 11.54 -23.70
C GLY A 61 -18.04 11.10 -24.97
N ASP A 62 -18.56 11.56 -26.11
CA ASP A 62 -17.93 11.39 -27.43
C ASP A 62 -17.15 12.66 -27.86
N ARG A 63 -16.81 13.56 -26.92
CA ARG A 63 -16.08 14.80 -27.24
C ARG A 63 -14.62 14.50 -27.56
N LEU A 64 -14.21 14.90 -28.75
CA LEU A 64 -12.81 14.93 -29.16
C LEU A 64 -12.17 16.18 -28.53
N ILE A 65 -11.28 15.98 -27.55
CA ILE A 65 -10.48 17.06 -26.97
C ILE A 65 -9.13 17.05 -27.69
N PRO A 66 -8.83 18.03 -28.56
CA PRO A 66 -7.57 18.12 -29.29
C PRO A 66 -6.46 18.69 -28.37
N ALA A 67 -6.34 18.14 -27.15
CA ALA A 67 -5.43 18.65 -26.13
C ALA A 67 -3.97 18.65 -26.61
N VAL A 68 -3.61 17.70 -27.47
CA VAL A 68 -2.28 17.60 -28.07
C VAL A 68 -2.04 18.74 -29.05
N ASP A 69 -3.00 19.00 -29.94
CA ASP A 69 -2.87 20.08 -30.94
C ASP A 69 -2.84 21.45 -30.25
N THR A 70 -3.71 21.67 -29.27
CA THR A 70 -3.72 22.90 -28.46
C THR A 70 -2.41 23.09 -27.66
N LEU A 71 -1.82 22.00 -27.15
CA LEU A 71 -0.52 22.05 -26.47
C LEU A 71 0.62 22.36 -27.45
N LEU A 72 0.61 21.77 -28.65
CA LEU A 72 1.60 22.03 -29.69
C LEU A 72 1.55 23.49 -30.14
N GLU A 73 0.35 24.01 -30.44
CA GLU A 73 0.13 25.41 -30.80
C GLU A 73 0.62 26.37 -29.71
N SER A 74 0.35 26.06 -28.43
CA SER A 74 0.82 26.89 -27.30
C SER A 74 2.35 26.94 -27.20
N ARG A 75 3.02 25.83 -27.55
CA ARG A 75 4.48 25.69 -27.49
C ARG A 75 5.17 26.37 -28.66
N GLU A 76 4.50 26.42 -29.82
CA GLU A 76 4.94 27.17 -30.99
C GLU A 76 4.80 28.68 -30.78
N ASN A 77 3.67 29.12 -30.23
CA ASN A 77 3.41 30.53 -29.91
C ASN A 77 4.27 31.09 -28.77
N SER A 78 4.86 30.24 -27.92
CA SER A 78 5.77 30.65 -26.84
C SER A 78 7.24 30.78 -27.28
N ARG A 79 7.57 30.42 -28.52
CA ARG A 79 8.95 30.47 -29.05
C ARG A 79 9.29 31.78 -29.77
N TYR A 80 8.38 32.74 -29.82
CA TYR A 80 8.58 34.08 -30.37
C TYR A 80 8.19 35.17 -29.37
#